data_AF-A0A9P8F925-F1
#
_entry.id   AF-A0A9P8F925-F1
#
_cell.length_a   1.000
_cell.length_b   1.000
_cell.length_c   1.000
_cell.angle_alpha   90.00
_cell.angle_beta   90.00
_cell.angle_gamma   90.00
#
_symmetry.space_group_name_H-M   'P 1'
#
loop_
_entity.id
_entity.type
_entity.pdbx_description
1 polymer ?
#
loop_
_entity_poly.entity_id
_entity_poly.type
_entity_poly.pdbx_seq_one_letter_code
_entity_poly.pdbx_strand_id
1 'polypeptide(L)'
;PRNPIIDMLLAFNILGQETIFSWIPERLLRKFFYRDLADIAPPPGSAGLFEETPMVNNDVLEQIRSGNAEWLRGDILEVEENGIRINRRQQGVPKNGPGHETLEEGEVIIMATGYKRPSLSFLPEECFAEPYSAPNWYLQTFPPQHKSICANNCTYVGAIGTVGNFHIGIYTRILLMFLLDPLTRPSTYWMQFWVDMTRWLKARAPTGAFDFFTYSELIWWFFFCVTINPFRWKWALFVFTGVGIGLPLNVVDKEDKIRNGLGRPADYKTHTY
;
A
#
# COMPACT_ATOMS: atom_id res chain seq x y z
N PRO A 1 7.62 -12.10 -11.05
CA PRO A 1 6.87 -12.95 -12.01
C PRO A 1 5.40 -12.56 -12.07
N ARG A 2 4.83 -12.37 -13.25
CA ARG A 2 3.39 -12.17 -13.43
C ARG A 2 2.68 -13.52 -13.35
N ASN A 3 2.47 -14.01 -12.13
CA ASN A 3 1.82 -15.30 -11.87
C ASN A 3 0.97 -15.21 -10.59
N PRO A 4 -0.37 -15.31 -10.70
CA PRO A 4 -1.26 -15.10 -9.56
C PRO A 4 -0.99 -16.01 -8.35
N ILE A 5 -0.53 -17.24 -8.57
CA ILE A 5 -0.24 -18.19 -7.48
C ILE A 5 1.02 -17.77 -6.75
N ILE A 6 2.09 -17.44 -7.47
CA ILE A 6 3.35 -16.97 -6.88
C ILE A 6 3.12 -15.65 -6.14
N ASP A 7 2.40 -14.72 -6.78
CA ASP A 7 2.10 -13.42 -6.19
C ASP A 7 1.27 -13.56 -4.90
N MET A 8 0.30 -14.48 -4.87
CA MET A 8 -0.46 -14.82 -3.66
C MET A 8 0.43 -15.42 -2.57
N LEU A 9 1.34 -16.34 -2.91
CA LEU A 9 2.28 -16.93 -1.95
C LEU A 9 3.22 -15.90 -1.33
N LEU A 10 3.72 -14.96 -2.14
CA LEU A 10 4.54 -13.84 -1.65
C LEU A 10 3.71 -12.88 -0.79
N ALA A 11 2.44 -12.64 -1.15
CA ALA A 11 1.55 -11.78 -0.38
C ALA A 11 1.11 -12.36 0.98
N PHE A 12 1.26 -13.68 1.22
CA PHE A 12 0.92 -14.34 2.49
C PHE A 12 1.80 -13.99 3.69
N ASN A 13 2.72 -13.04 3.55
CA ASN A 13 3.43 -12.44 4.67
C ASN A 13 2.52 -11.48 5.44
N ILE A 14 1.84 -11.98 6.48
CA ILE A 14 0.77 -11.28 7.24
C ILE A 14 1.23 -9.96 7.88
N LEU A 15 2.51 -9.83 8.24
CA LEU A 15 3.04 -8.61 8.86
C LEU A 15 3.61 -7.61 7.84
N GLY A 16 3.59 -7.97 6.55
CA GLY A 16 4.04 -7.12 5.46
C GLY A 16 5.40 -6.46 5.73
N GLN A 17 6.38 -7.26 6.15
CA GLN A 17 7.74 -6.78 6.44
C GLN A 17 8.77 -7.86 6.13
N GLU A 18 10.00 -7.45 5.92
CA GLU A 18 11.14 -8.36 5.85
C GLU A 18 11.30 -9.19 7.14
N THR A 19 11.70 -10.45 6.98
CA THR A 19 11.97 -11.37 8.07
C THR A 19 13.31 -12.05 7.85
N ILE A 20 13.83 -12.72 8.87
CA ILE A 20 15.06 -13.54 8.75
C ILE A 20 14.96 -14.66 7.69
N PHE A 21 13.76 -14.96 7.19
CA PHE A 21 13.52 -16.00 6.17
C PHE A 21 13.25 -15.44 4.77
N SER A 22 13.16 -14.12 4.60
CA SER A 22 12.87 -13.52 3.29
C SER A 22 13.96 -13.75 2.24
N TRP A 23 15.19 -14.06 2.66
CA TRP A 23 16.22 -14.50 1.74
C TRP A 23 15.79 -15.73 0.92
N ILE A 24 14.86 -16.56 1.44
CA ILE A 24 14.35 -17.74 0.74
C ILE A 24 13.60 -17.34 -0.53
N PRO A 25 12.46 -16.62 -0.48
CA PRO A 25 11.75 -16.21 -1.69
C PRO A 25 12.64 -15.38 -2.62
N GLU A 26 13.49 -14.51 -2.09
CA GLU A 26 14.41 -13.75 -2.94
C GLU A 26 15.43 -14.62 -3.68
N ARG A 27 16.05 -15.60 -3.02
CA ARG A 27 16.98 -16.54 -3.68
C ARG A 27 16.25 -17.39 -4.71
N LEU A 28 15.02 -17.83 -4.41
CA LEU A 28 14.20 -18.56 -5.36
C LEU A 28 13.88 -17.71 -6.60
N LEU A 29 13.52 -16.44 -6.43
CA LEU A 29 13.28 -15.52 -7.55
C LEU A 29 14.57 -15.30 -8.37
N ARG A 30 15.69 -14.98 -7.73
CA ARG A 30 16.98 -14.81 -8.43
C ARG A 30 17.36 -16.06 -9.23
N LYS A 31 17.22 -17.26 -8.64
CA LYS A 31 17.61 -18.52 -9.27
C LYS A 31 16.65 -18.99 -10.36
N PHE A 32 15.34 -18.92 -10.12
CA PHE A 32 14.34 -19.56 -10.98
C PHE A 32 13.56 -18.60 -11.88
N PHE A 33 13.41 -17.33 -11.49
CA PHE A 33 12.72 -16.34 -12.30
C PHE A 33 13.69 -15.58 -13.21
N TYR A 34 14.78 -15.05 -12.63
CA TYR A 34 15.80 -14.34 -13.41
C TYR A 34 16.70 -15.30 -14.20
N ARG A 35 17.14 -16.41 -13.60
CA ARG A 35 17.93 -17.48 -14.23
C ARG A 35 19.22 -16.96 -14.89
N ASP A 36 19.21 -16.89 -16.21
CA ASP A 36 20.25 -16.39 -17.10
C ASP A 36 20.40 -14.87 -17.02
N LEU A 37 19.38 -14.17 -16.53
CA LEU A 37 19.36 -12.72 -16.31
C LEU A 37 19.60 -12.37 -14.83
N ALA A 38 20.46 -13.11 -14.12
CA ALA A 38 20.70 -12.90 -12.69
C ALA A 38 21.39 -11.55 -12.37
N ASP A 39 22.09 -10.98 -13.34
CA ASP A 39 22.81 -9.71 -13.29
C ASP A 39 21.88 -8.48 -13.23
N ILE A 40 20.66 -8.58 -13.80
CA ILE A 40 19.65 -7.52 -13.71
C ILE A 40 18.84 -7.59 -12.42
N ALA A 41 18.87 -8.71 -11.69
CA ALA A 41 18.18 -8.82 -10.42
C ALA A 41 18.72 -7.83 -9.37
N PRO A 42 17.93 -7.49 -8.33
CA PRO A 42 18.44 -6.74 -7.18
C PRO A 42 19.58 -7.52 -6.49
N PRO A 43 20.75 -6.89 -6.24
CA PRO A 43 21.89 -7.56 -5.63
C PRO A 43 21.56 -8.06 -4.22
N PRO A 44 22.27 -9.09 -3.72
CA PRO A 44 22.16 -9.46 -2.31
C PRO A 44 22.51 -8.27 -1.40
N GLY A 45 21.66 -7.98 -0.42
CA GLY A 45 21.86 -6.86 0.50
C GLY A 45 21.42 -5.49 -0.03
N SER A 46 20.79 -5.41 -1.21
CA SER A 46 19.99 -4.24 -1.58
C SER A 46 18.62 -4.25 -0.88
N ALA A 47 17.74 -3.31 -1.26
CA ALA A 47 16.34 -3.34 -0.87
C ALA A 47 15.73 -4.74 -1.05
N GLY A 48 15.08 -5.21 0.02
CA GLY A 48 14.43 -6.51 0.10
C GLY A 48 13.16 -6.59 -0.73
N LEU A 49 12.62 -7.81 -0.86
CA LEU A 49 11.35 -8.04 -1.56
C LEU A 49 10.17 -7.30 -0.92
N PHE A 50 10.16 -7.16 0.40
CA PHE A 50 9.09 -6.55 1.19
C PHE A 50 9.43 -5.13 1.66
N GLU A 51 10.27 -4.43 0.91
CA GLU A 51 10.66 -3.05 1.23
C GLU A 51 10.14 -2.04 0.20
N GLU A 52 9.94 -2.46 -1.05
CA GLU A 52 9.46 -1.62 -2.15
C GLU A 52 8.48 -2.37 -3.05
N THR A 53 7.78 -1.65 -3.93
CA THR A 53 6.85 -2.27 -4.89
C THR A 53 7.65 -2.93 -6.02
N PRO A 54 7.60 -4.27 -6.17
CA PRO A 54 8.37 -4.95 -7.21
C PRO A 54 7.74 -4.77 -8.59
N MET A 55 8.57 -4.83 -9.63
CA MET A 55 8.09 -4.94 -11.00
C MET A 55 7.53 -6.35 -11.25
N VAL A 56 6.27 -6.42 -11.67
CA VAL A 56 5.58 -7.68 -11.99
C VAL A 56 5.43 -7.81 -13.51
N ASN A 57 6.50 -8.21 -14.19
CA ASN A 57 6.52 -8.34 -15.64
C ASN A 57 7.40 -9.52 -16.08
N ASN A 58 6.84 -10.43 -16.88
CA ASN A 58 7.60 -11.52 -17.51
C ASN A 58 8.10 -11.09 -18.89
N ASP A 59 7.27 -10.38 -19.65
CA ASP A 59 7.51 -10.03 -21.05
C ASP A 59 8.81 -9.25 -21.23
N VAL A 60 9.16 -8.36 -20.29
CA VAL A 60 10.43 -7.62 -20.33
C VAL A 60 11.65 -8.55 -20.32
N LEU A 61 11.61 -9.60 -19.51
CA LEU A 61 12.70 -10.57 -19.43
C LEU A 61 12.81 -11.36 -20.73
N GLU A 62 11.67 -11.70 -21.32
CA GLU A 62 11.61 -12.46 -22.56
C GLU A 62 12.12 -11.63 -23.74
N GLN A 63 11.84 -10.33 -23.79
CA GLN A 63 12.41 -9.41 -24.78
C GLN A 63 13.93 -9.27 -24.64
N ILE A 64 14.45 -9.26 -23.41
CA ILE A 64 15.90 -9.24 -23.17
C ILE A 64 16.54 -10.55 -23.66
N ARG A 65 15.94 -11.70 -23.32
CA ARG A 65 16.44 -13.02 -23.76
C ARG A 65 16.40 -13.20 -25.27
N SER A 66 15.42 -12.62 -25.95
CA SER A 66 15.33 -12.67 -27.42
C SER A 66 16.23 -11.66 -28.12
N GLY A 67 16.97 -10.82 -27.37
CA GLY A 67 17.84 -9.78 -27.93
C GLY A 67 17.10 -8.56 -28.49
N ASN A 68 15.81 -8.41 -28.18
CA ASN A 68 15.01 -7.27 -28.65
C ASN A 68 15.10 -6.05 -27.72
N ALA A 69 15.63 -6.23 -26.50
CA ALA A 69 15.82 -5.17 -25.52
C ALA A 69 17.13 -5.38 -24.75
N GLU A 70 17.79 -4.28 -24.39
CA GLU A 70 18.96 -4.28 -23.52
C GLU A 70 18.59 -3.65 -22.17
N TRP A 71 18.99 -4.29 -21.07
CA TRP A 71 18.82 -3.72 -19.74
C TRP A 71 20.07 -2.94 -19.35
N LEU A 72 19.93 -1.63 -19.24
CA LEU A 72 21.01 -0.74 -18.81
C LEU A 72 20.81 -0.31 -17.36
N ARG A 73 21.82 -0.60 -16.52
CA ARG A 73 21.90 -0.09 -15.15
C ARG A 73 22.89 1.07 -15.13
N GLY A 74 22.45 2.26 -14.75
CA GLY A 74 23.34 3.42 -14.73
C GLY A 74 22.65 4.70 -14.33
N ASP A 75 23.40 5.78 -14.37
CA ASP A 75 22.91 7.13 -14.11
C ASP A 75 22.92 7.94 -15.41
N ILE A 76 21.77 8.54 -15.75
CA ILE A 76 21.66 9.46 -16.89
C ILE A 76 22.42 10.74 -16.54
N LEU A 77 23.41 11.10 -17.35
CA LEU A 77 24.24 12.29 -17.17
C LEU A 77 23.67 13.48 -17.95
N GLU A 78 23.42 13.27 -19.25
CA GLU A 78 22.96 14.32 -20.15
C GLU A 78 22.16 13.71 -21.32
N VAL A 79 21.20 14.48 -21.84
CA VAL A 79 20.53 14.17 -23.11
C VAL A 79 21.30 14.88 -24.21
N GLU A 80 21.76 14.13 -25.20
CA GLU A 80 22.48 14.63 -26.37
C GLU A 80 21.58 14.60 -27.61
N GLU A 81 22.03 15.25 -28.69
CA GLU A 81 21.28 15.34 -29.95
C GLU A 81 20.85 13.98 -30.51
N ASN A 82 21.72 12.97 -30.38
CA ASN A 82 21.52 11.63 -30.94
C ASN A 82 21.19 10.55 -29.90
N GLY A 83 21.01 10.90 -28.62
CA GLY A 83 20.85 9.89 -27.59
C GLY A 83 21.00 10.36 -26.14
N ILE A 84 21.38 9.45 -25.26
CA ILE A 84 21.55 9.71 -23.83
C ILE A 84 22.94 9.29 -23.39
N ARG A 85 23.69 10.21 -22.77
CA ARG A 85 24.93 9.89 -22.08
C ARG A 85 24.61 9.27 -20.73
N ILE A 86 25.09 8.05 -20.51
CA ILE A 86 24.84 7.27 -19.30
C ILE A 86 26.17 6.83 -18.67
N ASN A 87 26.26 6.92 -17.35
CA ASN A 87 27.31 6.24 -16.59
C ASN A 87 26.82 4.81 -16.25
N ARG A 88 27.22 3.82 -17.05
CA ARG A 88 26.85 2.40 -16.84
C ARG A 88 27.52 1.88 -15.56
N ARG A 89 26.71 1.34 -14.64
CA ARG A 89 27.13 0.80 -13.34
C ARG A 89 26.98 -0.71 -13.30
N GLN A 90 27.93 -1.38 -12.66
CA GLN A 90 27.79 -2.80 -12.34
C GLN A 90 26.72 -3.04 -11.26
N GLN A 91 26.21 -4.27 -11.20
CA GLN A 91 25.28 -4.71 -10.16
C GLN A 91 25.92 -4.51 -8.76
N GLY A 92 25.17 -3.91 -7.83
CA GLY A 92 25.62 -3.65 -6.46
C GLY A 92 26.30 -2.29 -6.24
N VAL A 93 26.70 -1.59 -7.31
CA VAL A 93 27.26 -0.24 -7.20
C VAL A 93 26.12 0.76 -6.93
N PRO A 94 26.20 1.62 -5.89
CA PRO A 94 25.17 2.60 -5.57
C PRO A 94 25.06 3.71 -6.62
N LYS A 95 23.99 4.51 -6.54
CA LYS A 95 23.79 5.69 -7.40
C LYS A 95 24.95 6.66 -7.25
N ASN A 96 25.41 7.26 -8.35
CA ASN A 96 26.60 8.12 -8.41
C ASN A 96 27.91 7.40 -8.07
N GLY A 97 27.91 6.06 -8.07
CA GLY A 97 29.12 5.25 -7.90
C GLY A 97 29.96 5.16 -9.17
N PRO A 98 31.12 4.48 -9.10
CA PRO A 98 32.00 4.28 -10.26
C PRO A 98 31.30 3.49 -11.37
N GLY A 99 31.55 3.87 -12.61
CA GLY A 99 31.00 3.22 -13.79
C GLY A 99 31.78 3.57 -15.05
N HIS A 100 31.20 3.27 -16.21
CA HIS A 100 31.75 3.60 -17.51
C HIS A 100 30.77 4.47 -18.29
N GLU A 101 31.23 5.63 -18.74
CA GLU A 101 30.42 6.53 -19.55
C GLU A 101 30.27 5.99 -20.97
N THR A 102 29.03 5.90 -21.44
CA THR A 102 28.69 5.53 -22.82
C THR A 102 27.60 6.46 -23.35
N LEU A 103 27.54 6.61 -24.67
CA LEU A 103 26.45 7.27 -25.36
C LEU A 103 25.51 6.19 -25.91
N GLU A 104 24.27 6.18 -25.46
CA GLU A 104 23.21 5.31 -25.99
C GLU A 104 22.44 6.06 -27.06
N GLU A 105 22.67 5.70 -28.32
CA GLU A 105 21.99 6.33 -29.44
C GLU A 105 20.52 5.91 -29.51
N GLY A 106 19.64 6.83 -29.87
CA GLY A 106 18.22 6.54 -30.01
C GLY A 106 17.42 7.71 -30.60
N GLU A 107 16.36 7.38 -31.34
CA GLU A 107 15.51 8.37 -32.02
C GLU A 107 14.38 8.90 -31.10
N VAL A 108 14.00 8.11 -30.09
CA VAL A 108 12.87 8.42 -29.20
C VAL A 108 13.25 8.12 -27.76
N ILE A 109 13.04 9.11 -26.88
CA ILE A 109 13.24 8.98 -25.44
C ILE A 109 11.89 8.92 -24.74
N ILE A 110 11.62 7.82 -24.03
CA ILE A 110 10.39 7.64 -23.23
C ILE A 110 10.75 7.74 -21.75
N MET A 111 10.33 8.81 -21.10
CA MET A 111 10.55 9.02 -19.66
C MET A 111 9.49 8.29 -18.82
N ALA A 112 9.74 7.01 -18.51
CA ALA A 112 8.89 6.21 -17.62
C ALA A 112 9.21 6.44 -16.12
N THR A 113 9.38 7.70 -15.70
CA THR A 113 9.86 8.08 -14.35
C THR A 113 8.76 8.12 -13.27
N GLY A 114 7.57 7.63 -13.58
CA GLY A 114 6.42 7.65 -12.67
C GLY A 114 5.78 9.03 -12.48
N TYR A 115 4.97 9.16 -11.42
CA TYR A 115 4.22 10.37 -11.10
C TYR A 115 4.55 10.87 -9.70
N LYS A 116 4.40 12.18 -9.48
CA LYS A 116 4.40 12.75 -8.13
C LYS A 116 3.11 12.37 -7.42
N ARG A 117 3.19 12.11 -6.12
CA ARG A 117 2.00 11.93 -5.28
C ARG A 117 1.18 13.22 -5.28
N PRO A 118 -0.15 13.14 -5.44
CA PRO A 118 -0.99 14.33 -5.32
C PRO A 118 -0.86 14.92 -3.92
N SER A 119 -0.89 16.25 -3.82
CA SER A 119 -0.90 16.91 -2.52
C SER A 119 -2.23 16.60 -1.81
N LEU A 120 -2.15 16.28 -0.53
CA LEU A 120 -3.33 16.16 0.34
C LEU A 120 -3.65 17.48 1.07
N SER A 121 -2.90 18.56 0.81
CA SER A 121 -3.01 19.86 1.52
C SER A 121 -4.37 20.57 1.43
N PHE A 122 -5.31 20.02 0.64
CA PHE A 122 -6.69 20.50 0.61
C PHE A 122 -7.55 19.94 1.77
N LEU A 123 -7.03 18.95 2.51
CA LEU A 123 -7.67 18.41 3.70
C LEU A 123 -7.46 19.35 4.91
N PRO A 124 -8.31 19.27 5.95
CA PRO A 124 -8.12 20.03 7.18
C PRO A 124 -6.74 19.82 7.82
N GLU A 125 -6.18 20.88 8.43
CA GLU A 125 -4.83 20.87 9.00
C GLU A 125 -4.65 19.77 10.07
N GLU A 126 -5.70 19.42 10.82
CA GLU A 126 -5.63 18.40 11.86
C GLU A 126 -5.35 16.99 11.32
N CYS A 127 -5.58 16.76 10.01
CA CYS A 127 -5.18 15.51 9.35
C CYS A 127 -3.66 15.32 9.32
N PHE A 128 -2.90 16.40 9.45
CA PHE A 128 -1.43 16.43 9.38
C PHE A 128 -0.77 16.59 10.75
N ALA A 129 -1.53 16.42 11.84
CA ALA A 129 -1.00 16.50 13.19
C ALA A 129 -0.02 15.35 13.48
N GLU A 130 1.25 15.69 13.71
CA GLU A 130 2.26 14.74 14.13
C GLU A 130 1.94 14.13 15.52
N PRO A 131 2.24 12.84 15.76
CA PRO A 131 2.91 11.88 14.86
C PRO A 131 1.94 11.16 13.90
N TYR A 132 0.70 11.61 13.73
CA TYR A 132 -0.35 10.88 13.01
C TYR A 132 -0.64 11.45 11.62
N SER A 133 0.39 11.94 10.93
CA SER A 133 0.31 12.36 9.53
C SER A 133 0.42 11.16 8.58
N ALA A 134 -0.11 11.27 7.36
CA ALA A 134 0.01 10.22 6.35
C ALA A 134 1.50 9.88 6.08
N PRO A 135 1.87 8.58 5.97
CA PRO A 135 1.00 7.40 5.83
C PRO A 135 0.49 6.78 7.14
N ASN A 136 0.79 7.38 8.30
CA ASN A 136 0.46 6.86 9.64
C ASN A 136 -1.00 7.12 10.08
N TRP A 137 -1.93 6.86 9.18
CA TRP A 137 -3.36 6.98 9.44
C TRP A 137 -3.96 5.64 9.85
N TYR A 138 -5.13 5.69 10.49
CA TYR A 138 -5.86 4.48 10.86
C TYR A 138 -6.23 3.71 9.60
N LEU A 139 -5.88 2.41 9.56
CA LEU A 139 -5.96 1.59 8.35
C LEU A 139 -5.31 2.31 7.14
N GLN A 140 -4.24 3.07 7.36
CA GLN A 140 -3.52 3.89 6.37
C GLN A 140 -4.33 4.95 5.62
N THR A 141 -5.65 5.02 5.78
CA THR A 141 -6.54 5.83 4.92
C THR A 141 -7.43 6.80 5.69
N PHE A 142 -7.67 6.56 6.98
CA PHE A 142 -8.54 7.39 7.81
C PHE A 142 -7.71 8.25 8.79
N PRO A 143 -7.67 9.58 8.62
CA PRO A 143 -7.01 10.47 9.58
C PRO A 143 -7.66 10.33 10.97
N PRO A 144 -6.90 10.12 12.06
CA PRO A 144 -7.48 9.87 13.39
C PRO A 144 -8.44 10.96 13.91
N GLN A 145 -8.25 12.19 13.47
CA GLN A 145 -9.05 13.36 13.84
C GLN A 145 -10.35 13.42 13.04
N HIS A 146 -10.37 12.86 11.82
CA HIS A 146 -11.42 13.05 10.83
C HIS A 146 -11.98 11.73 10.29
N LYS A 147 -12.99 11.18 10.98
CA LYS A 147 -13.59 9.85 10.71
C LYS A 147 -14.48 9.81 9.47
N SER A 148 -14.85 10.98 8.96
CA SER A 148 -15.62 11.19 7.73
C SER A 148 -14.75 11.28 6.48
N ILE A 149 -13.42 11.29 6.63
CA ILE A 149 -12.46 11.38 5.54
C ILE A 149 -11.81 10.02 5.32
N CYS A 150 -11.76 9.59 4.06
CA CYS A 150 -11.06 8.38 3.63
C CYS A 150 -10.21 8.70 2.40
N ALA A 151 -8.89 8.76 2.59
CA ALA A 151 -7.93 9.00 1.52
C ALA A 151 -7.57 7.68 0.84
N ASN A 152 -8.45 7.24 -0.06
CA ASN A 152 -8.33 5.94 -0.69
C ASN A 152 -7.25 5.94 -1.78
N ASN A 153 -6.38 4.93 -1.77
CA ASN A 153 -5.33 4.71 -2.79
C ASN A 153 -4.38 5.90 -3.04
N CYS A 154 -4.16 6.77 -2.04
CA CYS A 154 -3.27 7.94 -2.16
C CYS A 154 -2.30 8.14 -1.00
N THR A 155 -2.33 7.25 0.00
CA THR A 155 -1.45 7.32 1.19
C THR A 155 -0.35 6.25 1.20
N TYR A 156 -0.56 5.09 0.56
CA TYR A 156 0.41 3.99 0.59
C TYR A 156 1.76 4.33 -0.04
N VAL A 157 2.89 3.87 0.52
CA VAL A 157 4.23 4.14 -0.05
C VAL A 157 4.64 3.07 -1.07
N GLY A 158 4.64 1.79 -0.66
CA GLY A 158 4.83 0.63 -1.50
C GLY A 158 4.01 -0.56 -1.02
N ALA A 159 3.83 -1.57 -1.86
CA ALA A 159 3.09 -2.77 -1.49
C ALA A 159 3.34 -3.95 -2.44
N ILE A 160 3.00 -5.17 -1.99
CA ILE A 160 2.92 -6.38 -2.82
C ILE A 160 1.50 -6.93 -2.86
N GLY A 161 1.08 -7.35 -4.07
CA GLY A 161 -0.20 -8.04 -4.28
C GLY A 161 -1.43 -7.11 -4.26
N THR A 162 -1.26 -5.83 -4.55
CA THR A 162 -2.35 -4.85 -4.52
C THR A 162 -3.27 -4.97 -5.74
N VAL A 163 -4.29 -5.81 -5.60
CA VAL A 163 -5.47 -5.78 -6.47
C VAL A 163 -6.32 -4.56 -6.08
N GLY A 164 -5.96 -3.39 -6.63
CA GLY A 164 -6.54 -2.08 -6.31
C GLY A 164 -8.06 -2.08 -6.22
N ASN A 165 -8.72 -2.74 -7.17
CA ASN A 165 -10.18 -2.79 -7.25
C ASN A 165 -10.87 -3.41 -6.03
N PHE A 166 -10.21 -4.30 -5.28
CA PHE A 166 -10.87 -4.98 -4.16
C PHE A 166 -10.85 -4.15 -2.87
N HIS A 167 -9.67 -3.74 -2.43
CA HIS A 167 -9.51 -3.08 -1.14
C HIS A 167 -10.03 -1.63 -1.15
N ILE A 168 -9.94 -0.93 -2.28
CA ILE A 168 -10.54 0.39 -2.47
C ILE A 168 -12.04 0.33 -2.15
N GLY A 169 -12.74 -0.69 -2.65
CA GLY A 169 -14.15 -0.90 -2.36
C GLY A 169 -14.40 -1.16 -0.87
N ILE A 170 -13.55 -1.94 -0.20
CA ILE A 170 -13.68 -2.20 1.25
C ILE A 170 -13.56 -0.90 2.03
N TYR A 171 -12.54 -0.08 1.75
CA TYR A 171 -12.35 1.21 2.40
C TYR A 171 -13.57 2.12 2.29
N THR A 172 -14.14 2.25 1.07
CA THR A 172 -15.36 3.03 0.85
C THR A 172 -16.53 2.49 1.68
N ARG A 173 -16.67 1.18 1.81
CA ARG A 173 -17.76 0.57 2.60
C ARG A 173 -17.55 0.72 4.11
N ILE A 174 -16.30 0.71 4.58
CA ILE A 174 -15.95 1.07 5.96
C ILE A 174 -16.33 2.54 6.23
N LEU A 175 -16.00 3.45 5.31
CA LEU A 175 -16.41 4.85 5.41
C LEU A 175 -17.94 4.97 5.51
N LEU A 176 -18.69 4.30 4.62
CA LEU A 176 -20.16 4.31 4.67
C LEU A 176 -20.70 3.78 5.99
N MET A 177 -20.14 2.69 6.52
CA MET A 177 -20.49 2.17 7.84
C MET A 177 -20.27 3.24 8.92
N PHE A 178 -19.11 3.92 8.93
CA PHE A 178 -18.84 4.99 9.89
C PHE A 178 -19.78 6.19 9.73
N LEU A 179 -20.14 6.57 8.50
CA LEU A 179 -21.05 7.70 8.26
C LEU A 179 -22.47 7.37 8.71
N LEU A 180 -22.98 6.19 8.34
CA LEU A 180 -24.37 5.79 8.54
C LEU A 180 -24.67 5.27 9.95
N ASP A 181 -23.69 4.71 10.67
CA ASP A 181 -23.89 4.14 12.00
C ASP A 181 -22.90 4.74 13.02
N PRO A 182 -23.35 5.69 13.86
CA PRO A 182 -22.50 6.30 14.88
C PRO A 182 -21.87 5.32 15.87
N LEU A 183 -22.49 4.15 16.13
CA LEU A 183 -21.97 3.15 17.07
C LEU A 183 -20.76 2.39 16.50
N THR A 184 -20.55 2.46 15.19
CA THR A 184 -19.41 1.82 14.52
C THR A 184 -18.17 2.71 14.50
N ARG A 185 -18.30 4.02 14.71
CA ARG A 185 -17.21 5.00 14.57
C ARG A 185 -16.13 4.74 15.63
N PRO A 186 -14.85 4.57 15.26
CA PRO A 186 -13.77 4.56 16.24
C PRO A 186 -13.64 5.95 16.89
N SER A 187 -13.16 6.02 18.12
CA SER A 187 -12.72 7.31 18.68
C SER A 187 -11.33 7.64 18.16
N THR A 188 -10.94 8.93 18.19
CA THR A 188 -9.59 9.37 17.83
C THR A 188 -8.53 8.63 18.64
N TYR A 189 -8.77 8.45 19.95
CA TYR A 189 -7.92 7.64 20.81
C TYR A 189 -7.71 6.21 20.26
N TRP A 190 -8.79 5.51 19.88
CA TRP A 190 -8.68 4.14 19.36
C TRP A 190 -7.99 4.07 18.00
N MET A 191 -8.17 5.09 17.15
CA MET A 191 -7.47 5.19 15.87
C MET A 191 -5.97 5.37 16.08
N GLN A 192 -5.57 6.29 16.96
CA GLN A 192 -4.18 6.54 17.34
C GLN A 192 -3.53 5.31 18.00
N PHE A 193 -4.24 4.69 18.96
CA PHE A 193 -3.77 3.47 19.62
C PHE A 193 -3.50 2.35 18.63
N TRP A 194 -4.36 2.18 17.62
CA TRP A 194 -4.13 1.19 16.56
C TRP A 194 -2.90 1.51 15.71
N VAL A 195 -2.68 2.80 15.39
CA VAL A 195 -1.47 3.25 14.68
C VAL A 195 -0.22 2.90 15.48
N ASP A 196 -0.22 3.20 16.78
CA ASP A 196 0.92 2.93 17.66
C ASP A 196 1.14 1.44 17.90
N MET A 197 0.07 0.65 18.03
CA MET A 197 0.15 -0.81 18.06
C MET A 197 0.80 -1.35 16.79
N THR A 198 0.41 -0.84 15.61
CA THR A 198 0.97 -1.28 14.33
C THR A 198 2.45 -0.90 14.22
N ARG A 199 2.82 0.30 14.66
CA ARG A 199 4.24 0.72 14.76
C ARG A 199 5.03 -0.21 15.66
N TRP A 200 4.48 -0.58 16.81
CA TRP A 200 5.13 -1.49 17.73
C TRP A 200 5.31 -2.89 17.12
N LEU A 201 4.27 -3.43 16.48
CA LEU A 201 4.33 -4.73 15.78
C LEU A 201 5.39 -4.75 14.67
N LYS A 202 5.59 -3.61 14.00
CA LYS A 202 6.54 -3.43 12.90
C LYS A 202 7.79 -2.66 13.30
N ALA A 203 8.11 -2.57 14.60
CA ALA A 203 9.27 -1.82 15.07
C ALA A 203 10.61 -2.40 14.58
N ARG A 204 10.60 -3.64 14.09
CA ARG A 204 11.76 -4.34 13.50
C ARG A 204 11.70 -4.41 11.97
N ALA A 205 10.70 -3.81 11.34
CA ALA A 205 10.65 -3.69 9.89
C ALA A 205 11.82 -2.80 9.41
N PRO A 206 12.42 -3.09 8.25
CA PRO A 206 13.42 -2.22 7.64
C PRO A 206 12.82 -0.90 7.13
N THR A 207 11.51 -0.89 6.82
CA THR A 207 10.74 0.28 6.39
C THR A 207 9.89 0.84 7.54
N GLY A 208 9.35 2.06 7.38
CA GLY A 208 8.30 2.54 8.29
C GLY A 208 7.09 1.60 8.29
N ALA A 209 6.38 1.54 9.43
CA ALA A 209 5.30 0.59 9.66
C ALA A 209 4.17 0.65 8.60
N PHE A 210 3.95 1.83 8.01
CA PHE A 210 2.93 2.08 6.99
C PHE A 210 3.53 2.36 5.60
N ASP A 211 4.84 2.26 5.45
CA ASP A 211 5.49 2.52 4.17
C ASP A 211 5.34 1.32 3.23
N PHE A 212 5.34 0.11 3.78
CA PHE A 212 5.11 -1.09 3.00
C PHE A 212 4.08 -1.99 3.68
N PHE A 213 3.22 -2.62 2.88
CA PHE A 213 2.33 -3.68 3.35
C PHE A 213 2.11 -4.74 2.27
N THR A 214 1.66 -5.91 2.71
CA THR A 214 1.16 -6.96 1.83
C THR A 214 -0.35 -7.02 1.85
N TYR A 215 -0.92 -7.70 0.86
CA TYR A 215 -2.36 -7.89 0.82
C TYR A 215 -2.91 -8.63 2.05
N SER A 216 -2.16 -9.59 2.60
CA SER A 216 -2.57 -10.28 3.83
C SER A 216 -2.60 -9.37 5.05
N GLU A 217 -1.63 -8.46 5.17
CA GLU A 217 -1.62 -7.45 6.23
C GLU A 217 -2.84 -6.52 6.11
N LEU A 218 -3.14 -6.05 4.90
CA LEU A 218 -4.28 -5.19 4.62
C LEU A 218 -5.62 -5.87 4.95
N ILE A 219 -5.78 -7.14 4.55
CA ILE A 219 -6.93 -7.96 4.90
C ILE A 219 -7.05 -8.10 6.43
N TRP A 220 -5.93 -8.36 7.12
CA TRP A 220 -5.90 -8.43 8.57
C TRP A 220 -6.36 -7.14 9.23
N TRP A 221 -5.95 -5.97 8.71
CA TRP A 221 -6.42 -4.67 9.19
C TRP A 221 -7.94 -4.52 9.06
N PHE A 222 -8.54 -4.96 7.94
CA PHE A 222 -9.99 -4.93 7.75
C PHE A 222 -10.72 -5.88 8.71
N PHE A 223 -10.23 -7.11 8.86
CA PHE A 223 -10.79 -8.06 9.82
C PHE A 223 -10.70 -7.53 11.24
N PHE A 224 -9.56 -6.96 11.64
CA PHE A 224 -9.40 -6.34 12.94
C PHE A 224 -10.41 -5.19 13.14
N CYS A 225 -10.54 -4.31 12.15
CA CYS A 225 -11.50 -3.20 12.21
C CYS A 225 -12.92 -3.70 12.44
N VAL A 226 -13.38 -4.69 11.67
CA VAL A 226 -14.76 -5.19 11.79
C VAL A 226 -14.97 -5.99 13.07
N THR A 227 -14.00 -6.81 13.50
CA THR A 227 -14.20 -7.73 14.63
C THR A 227 -14.11 -7.06 16.00
N ILE A 228 -13.25 -6.05 16.18
CA ILE A 228 -12.99 -5.45 17.50
C ILE A 228 -14.17 -4.67 18.11
N ASN A 229 -15.09 -4.17 17.27
CA ASN A 229 -16.30 -3.48 17.71
C ASN A 229 -17.53 -4.30 17.30
N PRO A 230 -18.27 -4.89 18.27
CA PRO A 230 -19.46 -5.70 17.98
C PRO A 230 -20.54 -5.01 17.15
N PHE A 231 -20.68 -3.68 17.24
CA PHE A 231 -21.64 -2.93 16.42
C PHE A 231 -21.32 -3.00 14.93
N ARG A 232 -20.08 -3.34 14.55
CA ARG A 232 -19.65 -3.51 13.15
C ARG A 232 -20.01 -4.88 12.59
N TRP A 233 -20.37 -5.87 13.41
CA TRP A 233 -20.58 -7.24 12.92
C TRP A 233 -21.77 -7.35 11.97
N LYS A 234 -22.84 -6.58 12.21
CA LYS A 234 -24.00 -6.48 11.30
C LYS A 234 -23.63 -5.90 9.93
N TRP A 235 -22.52 -5.17 9.85
CA TRP A 235 -21.97 -4.59 8.62
C TRP A 235 -20.97 -5.49 7.91
N ALA A 236 -20.51 -6.59 8.52
CA ALA A 236 -19.41 -7.40 8.02
C ALA A 236 -19.63 -7.91 6.59
N LEU A 237 -20.81 -8.47 6.30
CA LEU A 237 -21.14 -8.97 4.96
C LEU A 237 -21.06 -7.84 3.92
N PHE A 238 -21.63 -6.68 4.22
CA PHE A 238 -21.56 -5.51 3.35
C PHE A 238 -20.12 -5.03 3.18
N VAL A 239 -19.38 -4.83 4.28
CA VAL A 239 -18.00 -4.32 4.26
C VAL A 239 -17.06 -5.19 3.45
N PHE A 240 -17.17 -6.52 3.50
CA PHE A 240 -16.29 -7.42 2.76
C PHE A 240 -16.79 -7.73 1.34
N THR A 241 -18.09 -7.91 1.12
CA THR A 241 -18.64 -8.36 -0.19
C THR A 241 -19.38 -7.30 -1.01
N GLY A 242 -19.89 -6.25 -0.35
CA GLY A 242 -20.68 -5.18 -0.98
C GLY A 242 -22.17 -5.51 -1.06
N VAL A 243 -22.54 -6.71 -0.60
CA VAL A 243 -23.90 -7.24 -0.65
C VAL A 243 -24.63 -6.96 0.67
N GLY A 244 -25.95 -6.77 0.59
CA GLY A 244 -26.82 -6.86 1.75
C GLY A 244 -26.88 -5.61 2.62
N ILE A 245 -26.65 -4.41 2.06
CA ILE A 245 -26.72 -3.12 2.79
C ILE A 245 -28.05 -2.89 3.53
N GLY A 246 -29.16 -3.46 3.05
CA GLY A 246 -30.47 -3.33 3.71
C GLY A 246 -30.52 -3.96 5.11
N LEU A 247 -29.74 -5.02 5.37
CA LEU A 247 -29.71 -5.68 6.68
C LEU A 247 -29.15 -4.75 7.78
N PRO A 248 -27.94 -4.19 7.67
CA PRO A 248 -27.42 -3.29 8.69
C PRO A 248 -28.28 -2.03 8.84
N LEU A 249 -28.81 -1.47 7.76
CA LEU A 249 -29.69 -0.29 7.83
C LEU A 249 -30.96 -0.56 8.65
N ASN A 250 -31.63 -1.69 8.40
CA ASN A 250 -32.80 -2.09 9.17
C ASN A 250 -32.50 -2.28 10.67
N VAL A 251 -31.29 -2.71 11.02
CA VAL A 251 -30.86 -2.84 12.42
C VAL A 251 -30.59 -1.46 13.02
N VAL A 252 -29.88 -0.59 12.30
CA VAL A 252 -29.60 0.80 12.73
C VAL A 252 -30.90 1.57 12.97
N ASP A 253 -31.88 1.48 12.06
CA ASP A 253 -33.18 2.14 12.24
C ASP A 253 -33.91 1.70 13.53
N LYS A 254 -33.76 0.44 13.92
CA LYS A 254 -34.33 -0.08 15.17
C LYS A 254 -33.55 0.41 16.38
N GLU A 255 -32.22 0.38 16.31
CA GLU A 255 -31.34 0.91 17.37
C GLU A 255 -31.62 2.40 17.60
N ASP A 256 -31.80 3.17 16.53
CA ASP A 256 -32.11 4.61 16.60
C ASP A 256 -33.45 4.90 17.25
N LYS A 257 -34.50 4.13 16.91
CA LYS A 257 -35.81 4.25 17.59
C LYS A 257 -35.67 4.03 19.09
N ILE A 258 -34.87 3.04 19.51
CA ILE A 258 -34.62 2.76 20.92
C ILE A 258 -33.78 3.90 21.55
N ARG A 259 -32.70 4.34 20.90
CA ARG A 259 -31.82 5.43 21.38
C ARG A 259 -32.59 6.72 21.62
N ASN A 260 -33.38 7.11 20.63
CA ASN A 260 -34.17 8.33 20.63
C ASN A 260 -35.29 8.25 21.68
N GLY A 261 -35.91 7.08 21.85
CA GLY A 261 -36.88 6.83 22.92
C GLY A 261 -36.29 6.87 24.33
N LEU A 262 -34.99 6.58 24.48
CA LEU A 262 -34.25 6.65 25.74
C LEU A 262 -33.61 8.03 26.01
N GLY A 263 -33.91 9.05 25.20
CA GLY A 263 -33.35 10.40 25.37
C GLY A 263 -31.85 10.51 25.10
N ARG A 264 -31.26 9.51 24.42
CA ARG A 264 -29.89 9.56 23.89
C ARG A 264 -29.98 9.69 22.38
N PRO A 265 -30.26 10.89 21.83
CA PRO A 265 -30.34 11.05 20.39
C PRO A 265 -29.02 10.63 19.73
N ALA A 266 -29.12 10.00 18.56
CA ALA A 266 -27.96 9.80 17.71
C ALA A 266 -27.32 11.16 17.46
N ASP A 267 -26.03 11.33 17.81
CA ASP A 267 -25.35 12.56 17.46
C ASP A 267 -24.95 12.51 15.97
N TYR A 268 -25.93 12.87 15.13
CA TYR A 268 -25.76 13.23 13.73
C TYR A 268 -25.41 14.71 13.59
N LYS A 269 -25.15 15.46 14.68
CA LYS A 269 -24.83 16.89 14.65
C LYS A 269 -23.36 17.19 14.88
N THR A 270 -22.57 16.27 15.42
CA THR A 270 -21.10 16.29 15.30
C THR A 270 -20.66 15.80 13.91
N HIS A 271 -21.25 16.42 12.88
CA HIS A 271 -20.57 16.66 11.61
C HIS A 271 -19.72 17.92 11.77
N THR A 272 -18.77 17.93 12.72
CA THR A 272 -17.67 18.88 12.61
C THR A 272 -16.90 18.46 11.35
N TYR A 273 -17.21 19.17 10.27
CA TYR A 273 -16.44 19.21 9.02
C TYR A 273 -15.03 19.72 9.30
#